data_AF-A0A8T2IEK2-F1
#
_entry.id   AF-A0A8T2IEK2-F1
#
_cell.length_a   1.000
_cell.length_b   1.000
_cell.length_c   1.000
_cell.angle_alpha   90.00
_cell.angle_beta   90.00
_cell.angle_gamma   90.00
#
_symmetry.space_group_name_H-M   'P 1'
#
loop_
_entity.id
_entity.type
_entity.pdbx_description
1 polymer ?
#
loop_
_entity_poly.entity_id
_entity_poly.type
_entity_poly.pdbx_seq_one_letter_code
_entity_poly.pdbx_strand_id
1 'polypeptide(L)'
;MPFADFVAALKDNPYFGAGFGLVGVGTALALARKGAQFGMIAFRRTLHDNARSAKQGQELPVVLSWISHYAKNTQHLSVETSYLQHESGRISTKFDFVPSPGNHFIW
;
A
#
# COMPACT_ATOMS: atom_id res chain seq x y z
N MET A 1 -12.04 30.04 -38.57
CA MET A 1 -13.07 29.04 -38.22
C MET A 1 -13.05 28.86 -36.71
N PRO A 2 -14.11 29.26 -35.99
CA PRO A 2 -14.25 28.96 -34.57
C PRO A 2 -14.29 27.45 -34.32
N PHE A 3 -13.77 27.00 -33.18
CA PHE A 3 -13.76 25.58 -32.77
C PHE A 3 -15.15 24.93 -32.79
N ALA A 4 -16.19 25.71 -32.48
CA ALA A 4 -17.58 25.27 -32.52
C ALA A 4 -18.03 24.84 -33.93
N ASP A 5 -17.60 25.57 -34.97
CA ASP A 5 -17.97 25.27 -36.36
C ASP A 5 -17.27 24.00 -36.87
N PHE A 6 -16.06 23.73 -36.36
CA PHE A 6 -15.34 22.48 -36.67
C PHE A 6 -16.03 21.27 -36.03
N VAL A 7 -16.49 21.38 -34.78
CA VAL A 7 -17.24 20.31 -34.10
C VAL A 7 -18.60 20.09 -34.78
N ALA A 8 -19.27 21.15 -35.22
CA ALA A 8 -20.52 21.06 -35.99
C ALA A 8 -20.31 20.34 -37.34
N ALA A 9 -19.28 20.70 -38.10
CA ALA A 9 -18.94 20.06 -39.37
C ALA A 9 -18.55 18.57 -39.21
N LEU A 10 -17.96 18.19 -38.08
CA LEU A 10 -17.60 16.81 -37.77
C LEU A 10 -18.81 15.96 -37.34
N LYS A 11 -19.81 16.58 -36.70
CA LYS A 11 -21.07 15.95 -36.27
C LYS A 11 -21.97 15.61 -37.46
N ASP A 12 -21.99 16.46 -38.49
CA ASP A 12 -22.78 16.24 -39.70
C ASP A 12 -22.21 15.13 -40.62
N ASN A 13 -21.04 14.57 -40.29
CA ASN A 13 -20.45 13.46 -41.04
C ASN A 13 -20.74 12.10 -40.36
N PRO A 14 -21.56 11.22 -40.98
CA PRO A 14 -21.99 9.96 -40.37
C PRO A 14 -20.85 8.98 -40.05
N TYR A 15 -19.70 9.07 -40.73
CA TYR A 15 -18.53 8.22 -40.44
C TYR A 15 -17.80 8.64 -39.16
N PHE A 16 -17.81 9.93 -38.81
CA PHE A 16 -17.15 10.45 -37.61
C PHE A 16 -18.03 10.29 -36.35
N GLY A 17 -19.36 10.30 -36.50
CA GLY A 17 -20.29 10.02 -35.41
C GLY A 17 -20.12 8.62 -34.79
N ALA A 18 -19.86 7.60 -35.61
CA ALA A 18 -19.64 6.22 -35.14
C ALA A 18 -18.33 6.08 -34.35
N GLY A 19 -17.24 6.72 -34.81
CA GLY A 19 -15.95 6.73 -34.10
C GLY A 19 -16.00 7.51 -32.79
N PHE A 20 -16.65 8.68 -32.78
CA PHE A 20 -16.85 9.47 -31.57
C PHE A 20 -17.73 8.75 -30.55
N GLY A 21 -18.77 8.02 -30.99
CA GLY A 21 -19.59 7.18 -30.13
C GLY A 21 -18.80 6.05 -29.48
N LEU A 22 -17.95 5.35 -30.25
CA LEU A 22 -17.10 4.28 -29.72
C LEU A 22 -16.09 4.81 -28.71
N VAL A 23 -15.46 5.96 -28.99
CA VAL A 23 -14.54 6.63 -28.06
C VAL A 23 -15.28 7.10 -26.80
N GLY A 24 -16.49 7.64 -26.94
CA GLY A 24 -17.33 8.03 -25.80
C GLY A 24 -17.70 6.85 -24.90
N VAL A 25 -18.13 5.73 -25.48
CA VAL A 25 -18.43 4.50 -24.74
C VAL A 25 -17.15 3.92 -24.12
N GLY A 26 -16.04 3.93 -24.83
CA GLY A 26 -14.74 3.46 -24.35
C GLY A 26 -14.21 4.28 -23.17
N THR A 27 -14.31 5.61 -23.23
CA THR A 27 -13.90 6.50 -22.14
C THR A 27 -14.80 6.33 -20.91
N ALA A 28 -16.12 6.21 -21.10
CA ALA A 28 -17.06 5.94 -20.02
C ALA A 28 -16.77 4.60 -19.33
N LEU A 29 -16.55 3.53 -20.10
CA LEU A 29 -16.19 2.21 -19.57
C LEU A 29 -14.83 2.23 -18.84
N ALA A 30 -13.85 2.95 -19.36
CA ALA A 30 -12.54 3.08 -18.74
C ALA A 30 -12.63 3.81 -17.38
N LEU A 31 -13.41 4.89 -17.31
CA LEU A 31 -13.66 5.62 -16.07
C LEU A 31 -14.43 4.76 -15.06
N ALA A 32 -15.47 4.05 -15.50
CA ALA A 32 -16.22 3.14 -14.64
C ALA A 32 -15.31 2.03 -14.06
N ARG A 33 -14.44 1.45 -14.89
CA ARG A 33 -13.46 0.44 -14.44
C ARG A 33 -12.51 1.00 -13.39
N LYS A 34 -11.95 2.20 -13.62
CA LYS A 34 -11.05 2.85 -12.65
C LYS A 34 -11.76 3.22 -11.35
N GLY A 35 -13.00 3.70 -11.43
CA GLY A 35 -13.85 3.98 -10.28
C GLY A 35 -14.12 2.73 -9.45
N ALA A 36 -14.49 1.62 -10.09
CA ALA A 36 -14.71 0.34 -9.42
C ALA A 36 -13.44 -0.20 -8.75
N GLN A 37 -12.28 -0.10 -9.40
CA GLN A 37 -10.99 -0.50 -8.81
C GLN A 37 -10.66 0.32 -7.56
N PHE A 38 -10.81 1.65 -7.63
CA PHE A 38 -10.54 2.53 -6.50
C PHE A 38 -11.54 2.31 -5.36
N GLY A 39 -12.83 2.17 -5.70
CA GLY A 39 -13.89 1.88 -4.75
C GLY A 39 -13.67 0.56 -4.01
N MET A 40 -13.27 -0.49 -4.72
CA MET A 40 -12.94 -1.78 -4.10
C MET A 40 -11.73 -1.67 -3.16
N ILE A 41 -10.68 -0.92 -3.52
CA ILE A 41 -9.53 -0.70 -2.65
C ILE A 41 -9.92 0.11 -1.41
N ALA A 42 -10.71 1.17 -1.56
CA ALA A 42 -11.20 1.97 -0.44
C ALA A 42 -12.07 1.14 0.50
N PHE A 43 -13.04 0.39 -0.05
CA PHE A 43 -13.90 -0.51 0.71
C PHE A 43 -13.09 -1.56 1.47
N ARG A 44 -12.10 -2.17 0.82
CA ARG A 44 -11.19 -3.13 1.47
C ARG A 44 -10.41 -2.48 2.60
N ARG A 45 -9.95 -1.24 2.45
CA ARG A 45 -9.24 -0.51 3.51
C ARG A 45 -10.16 -0.21 4.69
N THR A 46 -11.37 0.30 4.44
CA THR A 46 -12.34 0.62 5.51
C THR A 46 -12.77 -0.63 6.28
N LEU A 47 -12.91 -1.78 5.62
CA LEU A 47 -13.22 -3.04 6.29
C LEU A 47 -12.01 -3.66 7.02
N HIS A 48 -10.78 -3.39 6.55
CA HIS A 48 -9.54 -3.97 7.10
C HIS A 48 -8.73 -2.97 7.94
N ASP A 49 -9.31 -1.85 8.39
CA ASP A 49 -8.63 -0.88 9.25
C ASP A 49 -8.42 -1.46 10.66
N ASN A 50 -7.41 -2.31 10.78
CA ASN A 50 -6.88 -2.81 12.04
C ASN A 50 -5.46 -2.25 12.25
N ALA A 51 -5.29 -1.57 13.38
CA ALA A 51 -4.04 -1.34 14.10
C ALA A 51 -2.94 -0.49 13.42
N ARG A 52 -3.28 0.70 12.91
CA ARG A 52 -2.28 1.70 12.48
C ARG A 52 -1.91 2.72 13.57
N SER A 53 -1.93 2.33 14.85
CA SER A 53 -1.56 3.22 15.95
C SER A 53 -0.60 2.56 16.93
N ALA A 54 0.62 2.30 16.48
CA ALA A 54 1.74 1.92 17.35
C ALA A 54 3.05 2.63 16.96
N LYS A 55 2.97 3.75 16.21
CA LYS A 55 4.18 4.40 15.68
C LYS A 55 4.97 5.22 16.71
N GLN A 56 4.47 5.41 17.93
CA GLN A 56 5.13 6.31 18.88
C GLN A 56 4.79 6.05 20.36
N GLY A 57 4.41 4.82 20.70
CA GLY A 57 4.15 4.40 22.08
C GLY A 57 5.29 3.54 22.62
N GLN A 58 5.48 3.57 23.94
CA GLN A 58 6.36 2.69 24.72
C GLN A 58 6.09 1.18 24.47
N GLU A 59 5.00 0.86 23.78
CA GLU A 59 4.51 -0.48 23.45
C GLU A 59 5.26 -1.16 22.29
N LEU A 60 6.03 -0.41 21.48
CA LEU A 60 6.72 -0.94 20.30
C LEU A 60 7.68 -2.12 20.62
N PRO A 61 8.51 -2.07 21.68
CA PRO A 61 9.43 -3.17 22.00
C PRO A 61 8.71 -4.45 22.41
N VAL A 62 7.58 -4.34 23.13
CA VAL A 62 6.78 -5.50 23.59
C VAL A 62 6.13 -6.20 22.40
N VAL A 63 5.56 -5.43 21.47
CA VAL A 63 4.94 -5.99 20.26
C VAL A 63 5.97 -6.63 19.34
N LEU A 64 7.14 -6.01 19.14
CA LEU A 64 8.21 -6.59 18.32
C LEU A 64 8.73 -7.92 18.90
N SER A 65 8.88 -8.00 20.23
CA SER A 65 9.29 -9.24 20.91
C SER A 65 8.23 -10.34 20.81
N TRP A 66 6.94 -10.00 20.89
CA TRP A 66 5.86 -10.97 20.68
C TRP A 66 5.81 -11.49 19.23
N ILE A 67 5.96 -10.58 18.24
CA ILE A 67 6.00 -10.96 16.83
C ILE A 67 7.25 -11.82 16.55
N SER A 68 8.43 -11.50 17.08
CA SER A 68 9.63 -12.32 16.87
C SER A 68 9.49 -13.73 17.47
N HIS A 69 8.73 -13.88 18.56
CA HIS A 69 8.46 -15.19 19.16
C HIS A 69 7.45 -16.04 18.35
N TYR A 70 6.42 -15.41 17.79
CA TYR A 70 5.34 -16.13 17.09
C TYR A 70 5.57 -16.28 15.58
N ALA A 71 6.26 -15.33 14.95
CA ALA A 71 6.45 -15.28 13.50
C ALA A 71 7.62 -16.18 13.06
N LYS A 72 7.33 -17.47 12.86
CA LYS A 72 8.33 -18.49 12.49
C LYS A 72 8.88 -18.38 11.06
N ASN A 73 8.20 -17.66 10.17
CA ASN A 73 8.53 -17.55 8.74
C ASN A 73 8.73 -16.08 8.30
N THR A 74 9.55 -15.32 9.01
CA THR A 74 9.90 -13.95 8.62
C THR A 74 11.07 -13.93 7.65
N GLN A 75 10.89 -13.28 6.48
CA GLN A 75 11.92 -13.24 5.44
C GLN A 75 12.94 -12.12 5.67
N HIS A 76 12.51 -10.99 6.26
CA HIS A 76 13.40 -9.87 6.55
C HIS A 76 13.63 -9.76 8.06
N LEU A 77 14.88 -9.91 8.49
CA LEU A 77 15.30 -9.84 9.89
C LEU A 77 16.29 -8.70 10.07
N SER A 78 16.17 -7.98 11.17
CA SER A 78 17.13 -7.00 11.66
C SER A 78 17.72 -7.52 12.96
N VAL A 79 18.98 -7.19 13.21
CA VAL A 79 19.69 -7.61 14.43
C VAL A 79 19.72 -6.44 15.40
N GLU A 80 19.16 -6.64 16.59
CA GLU A 80 19.33 -5.75 17.73
C GLU A 80 20.45 -6.29 18.61
N THR A 81 21.54 -5.53 18.74
CA THR A 81 22.68 -5.91 19.59
C THR A 81 22.63 -5.12 20.88
N SER A 82 22.40 -5.80 22.00
CA SER A 82 22.55 -5.21 23.33
C SER A 82 23.96 -5.44 23.83
N TYR A 83 24.65 -4.35 24.11
CA TYR A 83 26.01 -4.34 24.66
C TYR A 83 25.95 -3.85 26.10
N LEU A 84 26.23 -4.74 27.04
CA LEU A 84 26.30 -4.43 28.47
C LEU A 84 27.74 -4.59 28.92
N GLN A 85 28.40 -3.47 29.16
CA GLN A 85 29.72 -3.45 29.77
C GLN A 85 29.58 -3.22 31.27
N HIS A 86 29.98 -4.22 32.04
CA HIS A 86 30.03 -4.13 33.49
C HIS A 86 31.28 -3.36 33.93
N GLU A 87 31.21 -2.67 35.06
CA GLU A 87 32.33 -1.92 35.65
C GLU A 87 33.57 -2.80 35.94
N SER A 88 33.36 -4.11 36.12
CA SER A 88 34.43 -5.11 36.27
C SER A 88 35.20 -5.42 34.98
N GLY A 89 34.86 -4.76 33.86
CA GLY A 89 35.43 -5.03 32.55
C GLY A 89 34.79 -6.21 31.80
N ARG A 90 33.81 -6.91 32.42
CA ARG A 90 33.07 -7.97 31.74
C ARG A 90 32.13 -7.37 30.70
N ILE A 91 32.22 -7.85 29.47
CA ILE A 91 31.32 -7.49 28.38
C ILE A 91 30.30 -8.62 28.18
N SER A 92 29.02 -8.28 28.22
CA SER A 92 27.92 -9.17 27.87
C SER A 92 27.21 -8.62 26.63
N THR A 93 27.34 -9.33 25.52
CA THR A 93 26.66 -9.01 24.25
C THR A 93 25.54 -9.99 23.98
N LYS A 94 24.34 -9.50 23.68
CA LYS A 94 23.21 -10.33 23.26
C LYS A 94 22.68 -9.84 21.91
N PHE A 95 22.41 -10.77 21.01
CA PHE A 95 21.88 -10.52 19.68
C PHE A 95 20.44 -11.03 19.61
N ASP A 96 19.49 -10.11 19.45
CA ASP A 96 18.08 -10.43 19.28
C ASP A 96 17.67 -10.17 17.82
N PHE A 97 16.94 -11.12 17.23
CA PHE A 97 16.42 -11.01 15.86
C PHE A 97 15.00 -10.45 15.90
N VAL A 98 14.79 -9.30 15.25
CA VAL A 98 13.48 -8.65 15.14
C VAL A 98 13.09 -8.50 13.66
N PRO A 99 11.78 -8.52 13.32
CA PRO A 99 11.35 -8.30 11.95
C PRO A 99 11.84 -6.95 11.42
N SER A 100 12.54 -6.96 10.29
CA SER A 100 13.05 -5.75 9.62
C SER A 100 11.90 -4.99 8.92
N PRO A 101 12.04 -3.67 8.64
CA PRO A 101 11.01 -2.92 7.92
C PRO A 101 10.59 -3.61 6.60
N GLY A 102 9.30 -3.95 6.50
CA GLY A 102 8.76 -4.69 5.36
C GLY A 102 7.37 -5.27 5.64
N ASN A 103 6.77 -5.87 4.63
CA ASN A 103 5.51 -6.58 4.78
C ASN A 103 5.79 -8.02 5.20
N HIS A 104 5.28 -8.41 6.35
CA HIS A 104 5.36 -9.77 6.88
C HIS A 104 3.96 -10.37 6.94
N PHE A 105 3.83 -11.65 6.57
CA PHE A 105 2.59 -12.40 6.70
C PHE A 105 2.78 -13.42 7.83
N ILE A 106 1.93 -13.34 8.84
CA ILE A 106 1.87 -14.28 9.95
C ILE A 106 0.58 -15.11 9.81
N TRP A 107 0.67 -16.42 10.07
CA TRP A 107 -0.45 -17.37 10.03
C TRP A 107 -0.64 -17.98 11.41
#